data_AF-A0A847APN1-F1
#
_entry.id   AF-A0A847APN1-F1
#
_cell.length_a   1.000
_cell.length_b   1.000
_cell.length_c   1.000
_cell.angle_alpha   90.00
_cell.angle_beta   90.00
_cell.angle_gamma   90.00
#
_symmetry.space_group_name_H-M   'P 1'
#
loop_
_entity.id
_entity.type
_entity.pdbx_description
1 polymer ?
#
loop_
_entity_poly.entity_id
_entity_poly.type
_entity_poly.pdbx_seq_one_letter_code
_entity_poly.pdbx_strand_id
1 'polypeptide(L)'
;IDEMYYNEKMHSRFLKNYKGVSLERVSVKASPNWQSASSASGYGTPGCENSQHLNGIGSSPVVKFSPGSFSPNFDGYNDEFIISYSIGKPGFTGNVKIFDLSGRFIFPLIENEILGTTGEFKWDGTDKTGKMQPLGIYIVTVEFFNFEGEIYRYKDSVVLTGKTD
;
A
#
# COMPACT_ATOMS: atom_id res chain seq x y z
N ILE A 1 13.71 -34.29 4.48
CA ILE A 1 14.38 -33.00 4.76
C ILE A 1 13.80 -32.02 3.75
N ASP A 2 13.06 -31.03 4.24
CA ASP A 2 12.46 -29.99 3.42
C ASP A 2 13.37 -28.76 3.58
N GLU A 3 14.35 -28.61 2.69
CA GLU A 3 15.32 -27.52 2.69
C GLU A 3 15.15 -26.68 1.43
N MET A 4 15.27 -25.37 1.55
CA MET A 4 15.19 -24.43 0.45
C MET A 4 16.49 -23.63 0.39
N TYR A 5 17.11 -23.62 -0.80
CA TYR A 5 18.28 -22.79 -1.05
C TYR A 5 17.85 -21.33 -1.20
N TYR A 6 18.16 -20.53 -0.18
CA TYR A 6 17.89 -19.11 -0.15
C TYR A 6 19.03 -18.29 -0.78
N ASN A 7 18.66 -17.23 -1.48
CA ASN A 7 19.57 -16.20 -1.97
C ASN A 7 18.89 -14.82 -1.83
N GLU A 8 19.64 -13.80 -1.42
CA GLU A 8 19.16 -12.42 -1.32
C GLU A 8 18.52 -11.90 -2.63
N LYS A 9 18.98 -12.38 -3.79
CA LYS A 9 18.41 -12.05 -5.11
C LYS A 9 16.96 -12.52 -5.31
N MET A 10 16.43 -13.34 -4.41
CA MET A 10 15.02 -13.76 -4.40
C MET A 10 14.10 -12.68 -3.83
N HIS A 11 14.65 -11.68 -3.13
CA HIS A 11 13.86 -10.54 -2.65
C HIS A 11 13.48 -9.58 -3.79
N SER A 12 12.46 -8.77 -3.53
CA SER A 12 12.11 -7.65 -4.40
C SER A 12 13.33 -6.76 -4.62
N ARG A 13 13.66 -6.47 -5.89
CA ARG A 13 14.77 -5.56 -6.25
C ARG A 13 14.50 -4.09 -5.89
N PHE A 14 13.30 -3.77 -5.39
CA PHE A 14 12.89 -2.44 -4.94
C PHE A 14 13.25 -2.24 -3.45
N LEU A 15 13.65 -3.31 -2.75
CA LEU A 15 14.22 -3.21 -1.41
C LEU A 15 15.64 -2.68 -1.47
N LYS A 16 15.92 -1.66 -0.66
CA LYS A 16 17.28 -1.18 -0.39
C LYS A 16 18.02 -2.06 0.61
N ASN A 17 17.30 -2.78 1.48
CA ASN A 17 17.85 -3.66 2.49
C ASN A 17 16.94 -4.89 2.66
N TYR A 18 17.53 -6.09 2.60
CA TYR A 18 16.82 -7.37 2.70
C TYR A 18 16.72 -7.88 4.14
N LYS A 19 17.53 -7.35 5.06
CA LYS A 19 17.59 -7.81 6.45
C LYS A 19 16.25 -7.55 7.15
N GLY A 20 15.68 -8.61 7.72
CA GLY A 20 14.39 -8.55 8.40
C GLY A 20 13.19 -8.73 7.47
N VAL A 21 13.41 -8.97 6.18
CA VAL A 21 12.34 -9.27 5.22
C VAL A 21 12.25 -10.77 4.99
N SER A 22 11.07 -11.33 5.18
CA SER A 22 10.79 -12.75 4.91
C SER A 22 10.46 -12.97 3.44
N LEU A 23 10.81 -14.14 2.91
CA LEU A 23 10.25 -14.63 1.66
C LEU A 23 9.01 -15.47 1.96
N GLU A 24 7.94 -15.16 1.24
CA GLU A 24 6.67 -15.83 1.35
C GLU A 24 6.38 -16.60 0.07
N ARG A 25 5.88 -17.82 0.25
CA ARG A 25 5.43 -18.65 -0.85
C ARG A 25 4.11 -18.10 -1.40
N VAL A 26 4.05 -17.86 -2.70
CA VAL A 26 2.87 -17.31 -3.39
C VAL A 26 1.73 -18.31 -3.44
N SER A 27 2.00 -19.54 -3.87
CA SER A 27 1.04 -20.65 -3.83
C SER A 27 1.75 -22.01 -3.94
N VAL A 28 1.02 -23.13 -3.91
CA VAL A 28 1.65 -24.45 -4.11
C VAL A 28 2.12 -24.64 -5.57
N LYS A 29 1.53 -23.91 -6.52
CA LYS A 29 1.71 -24.15 -7.97
C LYS A 29 2.38 -23.00 -8.73
N ALA A 30 2.57 -21.83 -8.10
CA ALA A 30 3.12 -20.66 -8.77
C ALA A 30 4.61 -20.84 -9.12
N SER A 31 5.04 -20.20 -10.21
CA SER A 31 6.45 -20.09 -10.62
C SER A 31 6.66 -18.73 -11.30
N PRO A 32 7.59 -17.87 -10.82
CA PRO A 32 8.37 -18.03 -9.58
C PRO A 32 7.47 -18.00 -8.34
N ASN A 33 7.85 -18.75 -7.31
CA ASN A 33 6.96 -19.03 -6.17
C ASN A 33 7.26 -18.22 -4.90
N TRP A 34 8.25 -17.33 -4.93
CA TRP A 34 8.71 -16.63 -3.74
C TRP A 34 8.65 -15.14 -3.99
N GLN A 35 8.08 -14.42 -3.02
CA GLN A 35 7.99 -12.97 -3.03
C GLN A 35 8.34 -12.44 -1.64
N SER A 36 8.85 -11.22 -1.58
CA SER A 36 9.10 -10.55 -0.29
C SER A 36 7.77 -10.26 0.40
N ALA A 37 7.71 -10.51 1.70
CA ALA A 37 6.58 -10.15 2.54
C ALA A 37 6.26 -8.65 2.44
N SER A 38 4.97 -8.32 2.53
CA SER A 38 4.50 -6.94 2.46
C SER A 38 5.06 -6.09 3.60
N SER A 39 5.25 -4.80 3.36
CA SER A 39 5.64 -3.87 4.42
C SER A 39 4.56 -3.74 5.49
N ALA A 40 3.28 -3.81 5.09
CA ALA A 40 2.13 -3.71 5.99
C ALA A 40 2.06 -4.87 7.00
N SER A 41 2.54 -6.05 6.63
CA SER A 41 2.69 -7.19 7.55
C SER A 41 3.98 -7.12 8.39
N GLY A 42 4.67 -5.97 8.42
CA GLY A 42 5.95 -5.84 9.13
C GLY A 42 7.05 -6.71 8.53
N TYR A 43 6.97 -6.99 7.22
CA TYR A 43 7.91 -7.82 6.47
C TYR A 43 7.95 -9.31 6.86
N GLY A 44 6.87 -9.85 7.46
CA GLY A 44 6.67 -11.29 7.56
C GLY A 44 5.34 -11.68 8.21
N THR A 45 4.84 -12.87 7.89
CA THR A 45 3.55 -13.38 8.40
C THR A 45 3.69 -14.69 9.19
N PRO A 46 4.51 -14.77 10.26
CA PRO A 46 4.65 -16.00 11.04
C PRO A 46 3.33 -16.38 11.71
N GLY A 47 2.87 -17.62 11.48
CA GLY A 47 1.61 -18.12 12.06
C GLY A 47 0.33 -17.56 11.43
N CYS A 48 0.45 -16.76 10.36
CA CYS A 48 -0.67 -16.20 9.60
C CYS A 48 -0.56 -16.59 8.12
N GLU A 49 -1.59 -16.28 7.34
CA GLU A 49 -1.53 -16.43 5.88
C GLU A 49 -0.49 -15.47 5.28
N ASN A 50 0.20 -15.93 4.23
CA ASN A 50 1.19 -15.12 3.53
C ASN A 50 0.54 -13.88 2.90
N SER A 51 1.14 -12.71 3.13
CA SER A 51 0.73 -11.46 2.49
C SER A 51 0.81 -11.49 0.96
N GLN A 52 1.68 -12.35 0.41
CA GLN A 52 1.85 -12.57 -1.03
C GLN A 52 0.98 -13.72 -1.57
N HIS A 53 0.04 -14.24 -0.78
CA HIS A 53 -0.83 -15.32 -1.22
C HIS A 53 -1.70 -14.90 -2.41
N LEU A 54 -1.73 -15.74 -3.44
CA LEU A 54 -2.47 -15.49 -4.68
C LEU A 54 -3.99 -15.61 -4.45
N ASN A 55 -4.67 -14.48 -4.37
CA ASN A 55 -6.12 -14.39 -4.23
C ASN A 55 -6.81 -14.35 -5.61
N GLY A 56 -6.84 -15.48 -6.31
CA GLY A 56 -7.60 -15.65 -7.57
C GLY A 56 -6.80 -15.41 -8.86
N ILE A 57 -7.50 -15.26 -10.00
CA ILE A 57 -6.90 -15.14 -11.34
C ILE A 57 -6.72 -13.67 -11.71
N GLY A 58 -5.47 -13.18 -11.65
CA GLY A 58 -4.91 -12.13 -12.51
C GLY A 58 -5.79 -10.96 -12.95
N SER A 59 -6.62 -10.41 -12.06
CA SER A 59 -7.42 -9.22 -12.35
C SER A 59 -6.58 -7.96 -12.15
N SER A 60 -6.94 -6.89 -12.88
CA SER A 60 -6.38 -5.57 -12.61
C SER A 60 -6.63 -5.17 -11.16
N PRO A 61 -5.70 -4.48 -10.49
CA PRO A 61 -5.90 -4.06 -9.11
C PRO A 61 -7.18 -3.24 -8.96
N VAL A 62 -7.85 -3.40 -7.83
CA VAL A 62 -9.01 -2.61 -7.45
C VAL A 62 -8.59 -1.72 -6.29
N VAL A 63 -8.83 -0.43 -6.40
CA VAL A 63 -8.57 0.56 -5.34
C VAL A 63 -9.88 1.27 -5.00
N LYS A 64 -10.14 1.42 -3.70
CA LYS A 64 -11.29 2.16 -3.17
C LYS A 64 -10.81 3.26 -2.23
N PHE A 65 -11.39 4.43 -2.39
CA PHE A 65 -11.12 5.62 -1.59
C PHE A 65 -12.35 5.88 -0.71
N SER A 66 -12.15 6.05 0.59
CA SER A 66 -13.25 6.32 1.53
C SER A 66 -12.73 6.88 2.84
N PRO A 67 -13.47 7.77 3.52
CA PRO A 67 -14.64 8.50 3.03
C PRO A 67 -14.25 9.60 2.02
N GLY A 68 -15.23 10.26 1.40
CA GLY A 68 -14.97 11.44 0.55
C GLY A 68 -14.59 12.71 1.35
N SER A 69 -14.84 12.69 2.67
CA SER A 69 -14.47 13.75 3.60
C SER A 69 -14.19 13.17 4.98
N PHE A 70 -13.18 13.67 5.67
CA PHE A 70 -12.78 13.18 7.00
C PHE A 70 -12.37 14.34 7.92
N SER A 71 -12.55 14.13 9.22
CA SER A 71 -12.25 15.08 10.30
C SER A 71 -11.49 14.36 11.42
N PRO A 72 -10.16 14.54 11.53
CA PRO A 72 -9.34 13.85 12.53
C PRO A 72 -9.51 14.47 13.92
N ASN A 73 -10.69 14.29 14.53
CA ASN A 73 -11.07 14.84 15.83
C ASN A 73 -11.17 13.77 16.93
N PHE A 74 -10.96 12.50 16.57
CA PHE A 74 -10.98 11.31 17.42
C PHE A 74 -12.37 11.04 18.03
N ASP A 75 -13.45 11.36 17.31
CA ASP A 75 -14.82 11.06 17.73
C ASP A 75 -15.33 9.68 17.26
N GLY A 76 -14.52 8.97 16.47
CA GLY A 76 -14.83 7.66 15.90
C GLY A 76 -15.56 7.71 14.57
N TYR A 77 -15.88 8.89 14.05
CA TYR A 77 -16.60 9.09 12.80
C TYR A 77 -15.73 9.80 11.75
N ASN A 78 -15.38 9.08 10.68
CA ASN A 78 -14.57 9.61 9.59
C ASN A 78 -13.30 10.34 10.09
N ASP A 79 -12.57 9.73 11.02
CA ASP A 79 -11.32 10.29 11.56
C ASP A 79 -10.14 10.19 10.59
N GLU A 80 -10.20 9.23 9.66
CA GLU A 80 -9.12 8.92 8.73
C GLU A 80 -9.67 8.76 7.31
N PHE A 81 -8.86 9.17 6.34
CA PHE A 81 -9.02 8.78 4.96
C PHE A 81 -8.34 7.44 4.68
N ILE A 82 -9.07 6.50 4.10
CA ILE A 82 -8.64 5.13 3.86
C ILE A 82 -8.62 4.82 2.37
N ILE A 83 -7.50 4.28 1.91
CA ILE A 83 -7.28 3.79 0.55
C ILE A 83 -7.10 2.28 0.66
N SER A 84 -8.14 1.53 0.36
CA SER A 84 -8.09 0.06 0.38
C SER A 84 -7.81 -0.49 -1.02
N TYR A 85 -7.07 -1.59 -1.08
CA TYR A 85 -6.72 -2.21 -2.35
C TYR A 85 -6.81 -3.74 -2.31
N SER A 86 -7.05 -4.30 -3.49
CA SER A 86 -6.96 -5.74 -3.77
C SER A 86 -6.27 -5.94 -5.12
N ILE A 87 -5.27 -6.81 -5.14
CA ILE A 87 -4.39 -7.09 -6.27
C ILE A 87 -4.51 -8.57 -6.59
N GLY A 88 -4.89 -8.91 -7.83
CA GLY A 88 -5.08 -10.29 -8.26
C GLY A 88 -3.79 -11.11 -8.37
N LYS A 89 -2.61 -10.48 -8.19
CA LYS A 89 -1.31 -11.17 -8.17
C LYS A 89 -0.29 -10.43 -7.28
N PRO A 90 0.66 -11.16 -6.66
CA PRO A 90 1.67 -10.58 -5.77
C PRO A 90 2.79 -9.86 -6.53
N GLY A 91 3.75 -9.29 -5.79
CA GLY A 91 4.97 -8.71 -6.34
C GLY A 91 4.85 -7.25 -6.78
N PHE A 92 3.78 -6.55 -6.38
CA PHE A 92 3.61 -5.12 -6.62
C PHE A 92 4.28 -4.26 -5.55
N THR A 93 4.74 -3.10 -5.97
CA THR A 93 5.21 -2.00 -5.14
C THR A 93 4.28 -0.80 -5.34
N GLY A 94 4.00 -0.08 -4.27
CA GLY A 94 3.06 1.05 -4.27
C GLY A 94 3.71 2.39 -3.98
N ASN A 95 3.12 3.44 -4.55
CA ASN A 95 3.31 4.82 -4.16
C ASN A 95 1.94 5.48 -3.97
N VAL A 96 1.80 6.28 -2.90
CA VAL A 96 0.64 7.15 -2.71
C VAL A 96 1.13 8.57 -2.45
N LYS A 97 0.62 9.53 -3.20
CA LYS A 97 1.02 10.93 -3.12
C LYS A 97 -0.18 11.84 -2.89
N ILE A 98 0.01 12.85 -2.06
CA ILE A 98 -0.98 13.85 -1.70
C ILE A 98 -0.61 15.17 -2.38
N PHE A 99 -1.59 15.79 -3.02
CA PHE A 99 -1.47 17.07 -3.72
C PHE A 99 -2.56 18.03 -3.23
N ASP A 100 -2.30 19.32 -3.34
CA ASP A 100 -3.35 20.33 -3.17
C ASP A 100 -4.26 20.41 -4.40
N LEU A 101 -5.36 21.18 -4.30
CA LEU A 101 -6.31 21.38 -5.39
C LEU A 101 -5.69 22.06 -6.64
N SER A 102 -4.54 22.73 -6.51
CA SER A 102 -3.79 23.28 -7.65
C SER A 102 -2.92 22.23 -8.34
N GLY A 103 -2.91 20.99 -7.85
CA GLY A 103 -2.07 19.91 -8.36
C GLY A 103 -0.62 19.99 -7.91
N ARG A 104 -0.29 20.83 -6.92
CA ARG A 104 1.08 20.87 -6.38
C ARG A 104 1.26 19.72 -5.41
N PHE A 105 2.38 19.01 -5.56
CA PHE A 105 2.76 17.94 -4.65
C PHE A 105 3.02 18.49 -3.25
N ILE A 106 2.45 17.85 -2.23
CA ILE A 106 2.66 18.21 -0.83
C ILE A 106 3.60 17.21 -0.17
N PHE A 107 3.20 15.93 -0.11
CA PHE A 107 4.01 14.87 0.48
C PHE A 107 3.60 13.48 -0.05
N PRO A 108 4.49 12.47 0.05
CA PRO A 108 4.11 11.09 -0.20
C PRO A 108 3.48 10.50 1.07
N LEU A 109 2.32 9.85 0.95
CA LEU A 109 1.73 9.08 2.04
C LEU A 109 2.51 7.76 2.24
N ILE A 110 2.81 7.07 1.14
CA ILE A 110 3.68 5.88 1.12
C ILE A 110 4.60 5.94 -0.10
N GLU A 111 5.81 5.39 0.01
CA GLU A 111 6.84 5.46 -1.03
C GLU A 111 7.59 4.14 -1.17
N ASN A 112 7.47 3.50 -2.34
CA ASN A 112 8.09 2.22 -2.69
C ASN A 112 7.79 1.09 -1.69
N GLU A 113 6.57 1.01 -1.18
CA GLU A 113 6.17 -0.04 -0.24
C GLU A 113 5.85 -1.35 -0.95
N ILE A 114 6.32 -2.48 -0.43
CA ILE A 114 5.94 -3.80 -0.94
C ILE A 114 4.50 -4.07 -0.52
N LEU A 115 3.65 -4.30 -1.51
CA LEU A 115 2.23 -4.52 -1.30
C LEU A 115 1.96 -5.99 -1.07
N GLY A 116 1.04 -6.29 -0.16
CA GLY A 116 0.37 -7.59 -0.14
C GLY A 116 -0.61 -7.70 -1.29
N THR A 117 -1.27 -8.83 -1.45
CA THR A 117 -2.40 -8.95 -2.40
C THR A 117 -3.65 -8.20 -1.93
N THR A 118 -3.72 -7.81 -0.65
CA THR A 118 -4.72 -6.89 -0.12
C THR A 118 -4.09 -5.99 0.94
N GLY A 119 -4.66 -4.81 1.15
CA GLY A 119 -4.24 -3.93 2.24
C GLY A 119 -4.96 -2.59 2.23
N GLU A 120 -4.54 -1.73 3.15
CA GLU A 120 -5.06 -0.37 3.29
C GLU A 120 -3.94 0.63 3.62
N PHE A 121 -4.10 1.86 3.13
CA PHE A 121 -3.32 3.02 3.55
C PHE A 121 -4.25 4.01 4.24
N LYS A 122 -3.79 4.60 5.34
CA LYS A 122 -4.57 5.54 6.14
C LYS A 122 -3.89 6.89 6.19
N TRP A 123 -4.69 7.94 6.15
CA TRP A 123 -4.23 9.31 6.31
C TRP A 123 -5.11 10.04 7.33
N ASP A 124 -4.47 10.59 8.35
CA ASP A 124 -5.06 11.28 9.49
C ASP A 124 -5.05 12.81 9.34
N GLY A 125 -4.76 13.31 8.13
CA GLY A 125 -4.68 14.75 7.87
C GLY A 125 -3.31 15.37 8.17
N THR A 126 -2.34 14.59 8.64
CA THR A 126 -0.97 15.06 8.91
C THR A 126 0.01 14.73 7.79
N ASP A 127 1.12 15.46 7.69
CA ASP A 127 2.25 15.07 6.85
C ASP A 127 3.25 14.18 7.60
N LYS A 128 4.36 13.79 6.95
CA LYS A 128 5.41 12.96 7.55
C LYS A 128 6.08 13.55 8.79
N THR A 129 5.93 14.84 9.06
CA THR A 129 6.45 15.49 10.28
C THR A 129 5.44 15.48 11.43
N GLY A 130 4.24 14.95 11.20
CA GLY A 130 3.11 15.01 12.13
C GLY A 130 2.39 16.36 12.09
N LYS A 131 2.71 17.23 11.12
CA LYS A 131 2.06 18.54 11.01
C LYS A 131 0.71 18.40 10.33
N MET A 132 -0.34 18.90 11.00
CA MET A 132 -1.69 18.99 10.45
C MET A 132 -1.71 19.84 9.18
N GLN A 133 -2.32 19.30 8.13
CA GLN A 133 -2.49 20.00 6.87
C GLN A 133 -3.68 20.97 6.93
N PRO A 134 -3.67 22.07 6.14
CA PRO A 134 -4.79 22.99 6.09
C PRO A 134 -6.12 22.31 5.70
N LEU A 135 -7.24 22.80 6.21
CA LEU A 135 -8.55 22.31 5.76
C LEU A 135 -8.73 22.60 4.26
N GLY A 136 -9.37 21.68 3.55
CA GLY A 136 -9.62 21.83 2.12
C GLY A 136 -9.65 20.51 1.36
N ILE A 137 -9.68 20.63 0.04
CA ILE A 137 -9.72 19.49 -0.88
C ILE A 137 -8.28 19.11 -1.25
N TYR A 138 -8.01 17.81 -1.17
CA TYR A 138 -6.75 17.20 -1.56
C TYR A 138 -6.98 16.24 -2.71
N ILE A 139 -6.00 16.16 -3.61
CA ILE A 139 -5.95 15.14 -4.66
C ILE A 139 -5.01 14.04 -4.19
N VAL A 140 -5.46 12.80 -4.30
CA VAL A 140 -4.69 11.62 -3.94
C VAL A 140 -4.42 10.81 -5.19
N THR A 141 -3.16 10.47 -5.44
CA THR A 141 -2.77 9.57 -6.53
C THR A 141 -2.17 8.30 -5.98
N VAL A 142 -2.57 7.17 -6.54
CA VAL A 142 -2.03 5.84 -6.22
C VAL A 142 -1.39 5.28 -7.46
N GLU A 143 -0.16 4.78 -7.34
CA GLU A 143 0.54 4.07 -8.41
C GLU A 143 1.03 2.71 -7.89
N PHE A 144 0.63 1.65 -8.57
CA PHE A 144 1.12 0.28 -8.34
C PHE A 144 1.94 -0.15 -9.54
N PHE A 145 3.14 -0.68 -9.29
CA PHE A 145 4.04 -1.14 -10.34
C PHE A 145 4.82 -2.38 -9.91
N ASN A 146 5.37 -3.12 -10.87
CA ASN A 146 6.20 -4.28 -10.59
C ASN A 146 7.39 -4.40 -11.57
N PHE A 147 8.21 -5.44 -11.42
CA PHE A 147 9.39 -5.67 -12.28
C PHE A 147 9.07 -6.15 -13.69
N GLU A 148 7.84 -6.60 -13.93
CA GLU A 148 7.38 -7.01 -15.26
C GLU A 148 7.03 -5.77 -16.12
N GLY A 149 7.05 -4.58 -15.53
CA GLY A 149 6.77 -3.31 -16.21
C GLY A 149 5.28 -2.94 -16.21
N GLU A 150 4.44 -3.68 -15.49
CA GLU A 150 3.04 -3.29 -15.31
C GLU A 150 2.95 -2.08 -14.40
N ILE A 151 2.06 -1.15 -14.77
CA ILE A 151 1.79 0.05 -13.99
C ILE A 151 0.29 0.32 -14.00
N TYR A 152 -0.28 0.50 -12.82
CA TYR A 152 -1.67 0.89 -12.60
C TYR A 152 -1.71 2.21 -11.83
N ARG A 153 -2.56 3.13 -12.28
CA ARG A 153 -2.70 4.46 -11.68
C ARG A 153 -4.14 4.76 -11.37
N TYR A 154 -4.37 5.26 -10.16
CA TYR A 154 -5.66 5.68 -9.67
C TYR A 154 -5.54 7.09 -9.10
N LYS A 155 -6.64 7.83 -9.15
CA LYS A 155 -6.71 9.17 -8.59
C LYS A 155 -8.11 9.39 -8.03
N ASP A 156 -8.17 10.03 -6.87
CA ASP A 156 -9.40 10.56 -6.31
C ASP A 156 -9.13 11.87 -5.57
N SER A 157 -10.17 12.47 -5.01
CA SER A 157 -10.09 13.61 -4.12
C SER A 157 -10.75 13.31 -2.79
N VAL A 158 -10.25 13.97 -1.74
CA VAL A 158 -10.81 13.90 -0.39
C VAL A 158 -10.84 15.29 0.24
N VAL A 159 -11.85 15.55 1.06
CA VAL A 159 -11.94 16.79 1.86
C VAL A 159 -11.42 16.54 3.27
N LEU A 160 -10.38 17.27 3.68
CA LEU A 160 -10.01 17.40 5.08
C LEU A 160 -10.80 18.55 5.70
N THR A 161 -11.67 18.23 6.66
CA THR A 161 -12.53 19.22 7.33
C THR A 161 -12.25 19.28 8.82
N GLY A 162 -12.58 20.42 9.42
CA GLY A 162 -12.71 20.54 10.87
C GLY A 162 -14.01 19.92 11.35
N LYS A 163 -14.20 19.88 12.66
CA LYS A 163 -15.44 19.46 13.31
C LYS A 163 -16.65 20.13 12.61
N THR A 164 -17.48 19.33 11.97
CA THR A 164 -18.82 19.74 11.57
C THR A 164 -19.70 19.68 12.81
N ASP A 165 -20.14 20.84 13.29
CA ASP A 165 -21.22 20.95 14.30
C ASP A 165 -22.57 20.53 13.70
#